data_AF-A0A8E0S1E2-F1
#
_entry.id   AF-A0A8E0S1E2-F1
#
_cell.length_a   1.000
_cell.length_b   1.000
_cell.length_c   1.000
_cell.angle_alpha   90.00
_cell.angle_beta   90.00
_cell.angle_gamma   90.00
#
_symmetry.space_group_name_H-M   'P 1'
#
loop_
_entity.id
_entity.type
_entity.pdbx_description
1 polymer ?
#
loop_
_entity_poly.entity_id
_entity_poly.type
_entity_poly.pdbx_seq_one_letter_code
_entity_poly.pdbx_strand_id
1 'polypeptide(L)'
;YVLCPTEQTETVISFGDDVVETRNVYKVCLQEALRGSNLITEGATGENAPDWRKCIGDGKCKRMLYDCLALELNQPRFAKNAYAQTMLRSINRLNSGSDSQTTKRS
;
A
#
# COMPACT_ATOMS: atom_id res chain seq x y z
N TYR A 1 -13.76 -33.92 34.04
CA TYR A 1 -13.51 -34.25 32.62
C TYR A 1 -13.59 -32.96 31.83
N VAL A 2 -12.48 -32.61 31.19
CA VAL A 2 -12.20 -31.32 30.57
C VAL A 2 -12.88 -31.24 29.21
N LEU A 3 -13.67 -30.19 28.98
CA LEU A 3 -14.07 -29.72 27.66
C LEU A 3 -13.36 -28.38 27.44
N CYS A 4 -12.33 -28.39 26.61
CA CYS A 4 -11.90 -27.23 25.85
C CYS A 4 -11.70 -27.73 24.43
N PRO A 5 -12.63 -27.47 23.50
CA PRO A 5 -12.31 -27.61 22.11
C PRO A 5 -11.22 -26.57 21.81
N THR A 6 -10.01 -27.05 21.54
CA THR A 6 -9.03 -26.27 20.79
C THR A 6 -9.65 -25.97 19.44
N GLU A 7 -10.30 -24.80 19.32
CA GLU A 7 -10.49 -24.14 18.04
C GLU A 7 -9.10 -23.74 17.54
N GLN A 8 -8.39 -24.72 16.96
CA GLN A 8 -7.41 -24.41 15.94
C GLN A 8 -8.22 -23.95 14.73
N THR A 9 -8.58 -22.67 14.72
CA THR A 9 -9.02 -22.02 13.49
C THR A 9 -7.79 -22.03 12.59
N GLU A 10 -7.75 -23.02 11.71
CA GLU A 10 -6.81 -23.11 10.60
C GLU A 10 -6.89 -21.80 9.83
N THR A 11 -5.98 -20.87 10.12
CA THR A 11 -5.71 -19.74 9.26
C THR A 11 -4.88 -20.29 8.11
N VAL A 12 -5.53 -21.03 7.20
CA VAL A 12 -5.00 -21.27 5.86
C VAL A 12 -5.01 -19.90 5.19
N ILE A 13 -3.96 -19.13 5.40
CA ILE A 13 -3.71 -17.91 4.65
C ILE A 13 -3.39 -18.37 3.23
N SER A 14 -4.43 -18.42 2.39
CA SER A 14 -4.27 -18.66 0.97
C SER A 14 -3.55 -17.45 0.40
N PHE A 15 -2.48 -17.68 -0.36
CA PHE A 15 -1.67 -16.65 -1.03
C PHE A 15 -2.54 -15.62 -1.81
N GLY A 16 -3.77 -15.98 -2.17
CA GLY A 16 -4.75 -15.09 -2.80
C GLY A 16 -5.29 -14.00 -1.89
N ASP A 17 -5.50 -14.24 -0.60
CA ASP A 17 -6.09 -13.27 0.33
C ASP A 17 -5.12 -12.12 0.62
N ASP A 18 -3.84 -12.45 0.77
CA ASP A 18 -2.76 -11.48 0.95
C ASP A 18 -2.65 -10.49 -0.22
N VAL A 19 -2.81 -10.98 -1.45
CA VAL A 19 -2.77 -10.17 -2.67
C VAL A 19 -4.03 -9.30 -2.77
N VAL A 20 -5.20 -9.85 -2.44
CA VAL A 20 -6.48 -9.12 -2.48
C VAL A 20 -6.49 -7.98 -1.47
N GLU A 21 -6.07 -8.23 -0.23
CA GLU A 21 -6.05 -7.19 0.81
C GLU A 21 -5.09 -6.04 0.44
N THR A 22 -3.89 -6.38 -0.02
CA THR A 22 -2.91 -5.38 -0.47
C THR A 22 -3.42 -4.58 -1.68
N ARG A 23 -4.11 -5.26 -2.62
CA ARG A 23 -4.72 -4.61 -3.79
C ARG A 23 -5.82 -3.65 -3.39
N ASN A 24 -6.62 -3.97 -2.37
CA ASN A 24 -7.65 -3.07 -1.86
C ASN A 24 -7.04 -1.80 -1.25
N VAL A 25 -5.95 -1.92 -0.49
CA VAL A 25 -5.21 -0.75 0.01
C VAL A 25 -4.72 0.12 -1.14
N TYR A 26 -4.10 -0.49 -2.15
CA TYR A 26 -3.64 0.23 -3.33
C TYR A 26 -4.76 0.99 -4.04
N LYS A 27 -5.92 0.35 -4.20
CA LYS A 27 -7.12 0.95 -4.83
C LYS A 27 -7.55 2.23 -4.10
N VAL A 28 -7.69 2.16 -2.78
CA VAL A 28 -8.08 3.29 -1.93
C VAL A 28 -7.05 4.41 -2.02
N CYS A 29 -5.77 4.10 -1.84
CA CYS A 29 -4.70 5.09 -1.90
C CYS A 29 -4.61 5.80 -3.25
N LEU A 30 -4.84 5.08 -4.36
CA LEU A 30 -4.85 5.68 -5.69
C LEU A 30 -6.02 6.65 -5.89
N GLN A 31 -7.22 6.30 -5.40
CA GLN A 31 -8.37 7.19 -5.44
C GLN A 31 -8.15 8.46 -4.60
N GLU A 32 -7.60 8.32 -3.40
CA GLU A 32 -7.28 9.46 -2.53
C GLU A 32 -6.21 10.36 -3.14
N ALA A 33 -5.16 9.78 -3.72
CA ALA A 33 -4.10 10.54 -4.39
C ALA A 33 -4.62 11.29 -5.62
N LEU A 34 -5.45 10.65 -6.46
CA LEU A 34 -6.07 11.29 -7.62
C LEU A 34 -6.99 12.45 -7.21
N ARG A 35 -7.77 12.26 -6.13
CA ARG A 35 -8.63 13.31 -5.58
C ARG A 35 -7.81 14.47 -5.01
N GLY A 36 -6.79 14.20 -4.21
CA GLY A 36 -5.95 15.23 -3.58
C GLY A 36 -5.01 15.97 -4.54
N SER A 37 -4.67 15.35 -5.68
CA SER A 37 -3.91 15.97 -6.77
C SER A 37 -4.79 16.72 -7.77
N ASN A 38 -6.12 16.75 -7.58
CA ASN A 38 -7.09 17.31 -8.52
C ASN A 38 -7.02 16.69 -9.93
N LEU A 39 -6.46 15.49 -10.06
CA LEU A 39 -6.43 14.73 -11.31
C LEU A 39 -7.73 13.97 -11.55
N ILE A 40 -8.86 14.54 -11.09
CA ILE A 40 -10.18 13.90 -11.06
C ILE A 40 -10.44 13.24 -12.42
N THR A 41 -10.43 11.91 -12.41
CA THR A 41 -10.93 11.11 -13.51
C THR A 41 -12.34 10.70 -13.08
N GLU A 42 -13.37 11.13 -13.80
CA GLU A 42 -14.73 10.64 -13.55
C GLU A 42 -14.71 9.11 -13.56
N GLY A 43 -15.15 8.49 -12.47
CA GLY A 43 -15.15 7.03 -12.33
C GLY A 43 -13.79 6.39 -12.03
N ALA A 44 -12.82 7.11 -11.45
CA ALA A 44 -11.58 6.52 -10.94
C ALA A 44 -11.89 5.40 -9.93
N THR A 45 -11.81 4.15 -10.37
CA THR A 45 -12.04 2.99 -9.50
C THR A 45 -10.79 2.65 -8.71
N GLY A 46 -9.60 3.14 -9.10
CA GLY A 46 -8.34 2.70 -8.53
C GLY A 46 -7.92 1.29 -8.98
N GLU A 47 -8.68 0.67 -9.89
CA GLU A 47 -8.40 -0.65 -10.47
C GLU A 47 -7.82 -0.57 -11.88
N ASN A 48 -7.85 0.62 -12.48
CA ASN A 48 -7.52 0.83 -13.88
C ASN A 48 -6.05 1.21 -14.04
N ALA A 49 -5.33 0.50 -14.92
CA ALA A 49 -3.94 0.85 -15.28
C ALA A 49 -3.77 2.32 -15.77
N PRO A 50 -4.74 2.94 -16.48
CA PRO A 50 -4.70 4.37 -16.81
C PRO A 50 -4.62 5.31 -15.60
N ASP A 51 -5.37 5.04 -14.53
CA ASP A 51 -5.42 5.87 -13.32
C ASP A 51 -4.05 5.92 -12.64
N TRP A 52 -3.39 4.76 -12.57
CA TRP A 52 -2.02 4.66 -12.07
C TRP A 52 -1.03 5.43 -12.94
N ARG A 53 -1.06 5.23 -14.27
CA ARG A 53 -0.14 5.93 -15.19
C ARG A 53 -0.29 7.44 -15.11
N LYS A 54 -1.52 7.94 -15.00
CA LYS A 54 -1.81 9.36 -14.82
C LYS A 54 -1.24 9.86 -13.49
N CYS A 55 -1.45 9.11 -12.40
CA CYS A 55 -0.98 9.50 -11.08
C CYS A 55 0.55 9.49 -10.95
N ILE A 56 1.25 8.45 -11.43
CA ILE A 56 2.73 8.41 -11.35
C ILE A 56 3.41 9.44 -12.25
N GLY A 57 2.74 9.88 -13.33
CA GLY A 57 3.21 10.92 -14.23
C GLY A 57 3.15 12.31 -13.61
N ASP A 58 2.30 12.50 -12.60
CA ASP A 58 2.19 13.73 -11.82
C ASP A 58 2.98 13.63 -10.50
N GLY A 59 3.90 14.57 -10.28
CA GLY A 59 4.77 14.54 -9.10
C GLY A 59 4.02 14.63 -7.77
N LYS A 60 2.89 15.36 -7.74
CA LYS A 60 2.07 15.53 -6.53
C LYS A 60 1.26 14.26 -6.25
N CYS A 61 0.56 13.72 -7.24
CA CYS A 61 -0.22 12.49 -7.12
C CYS A 61 0.67 11.30 -6.75
N LYS A 62 1.81 11.14 -7.44
CA LYS A 62 2.80 10.10 -7.14
C LYS A 62 3.23 10.13 -5.67
N ARG A 63 3.55 11.31 -5.14
CA ARG A 63 3.96 11.46 -3.73
C ARG A 63 2.84 11.07 -2.77
N MET A 64 1.63 11.59 -2.99
CA MET A 64 0.46 11.26 -2.16
C MET A 64 0.14 9.76 -2.17
N LEU A 65 0.22 9.13 -3.35
CA LEU A 65 0.01 7.68 -3.50
C LEU A 65 1.04 6.89 -2.70
N TYR A 66 2.31 7.24 -2.80
CA TYR A 66 3.38 6.54 -2.10
C TYR A 66 3.34 6.77 -0.59
N ASP A 67 3.01 7.98 -0.15
CA ASP A 67 2.86 8.28 1.27
C ASP A 67 1.69 7.50 1.88
N CYS A 68 0.54 7.43 1.19
CA CYS A 68 -0.60 6.60 1.61
C CYS A 68 -0.25 5.12 1.68
N LEU A 69 0.36 4.59 0.62
CA LEU A 69 0.75 3.18 0.58
C LEU A 69 1.79 2.84 1.66
N ALA A 70 2.74 3.73 1.93
CA ALA A 70 3.72 3.54 3.00
C ALA A 70 3.06 3.51 4.38
N LEU A 71 2.05 4.36 4.62
CA LEU A 71 1.30 4.38 5.86
C LEU A 71 0.46 3.10 6.05
N GLU A 72 -0.35 2.74 5.04
CA GLU A 72 -1.30 1.64 5.13
C GLU A 72 -0.62 0.27 5.15
N LEU A 73 0.41 0.06 4.31
CA LEU A 73 1.12 -1.22 4.23
C LEU A 73 2.09 -1.45 5.40
N ASN A 74 2.39 -0.43 6.19
CA ASN A 74 3.19 -0.55 7.41
C ASN A 74 2.35 -0.89 8.65
N GLN A 75 1.02 -1.02 8.51
CA GLN A 75 0.16 -1.43 9.62
C GLN A 75 0.46 -2.87 10.07
N PRO A 76 0.28 -3.21 11.37
CA PRO A 76 0.60 -4.53 11.91
C PRO A 76 -0.09 -5.71 11.21
N ARG A 77 -1.28 -5.50 10.63
CA ARG A 77 -2.02 -6.52 9.88
C ARG A 77 -1.27 -7.01 8.63
N PHE A 78 -0.43 -6.17 8.02
CA PHE A 78 0.38 -6.50 6.85
C PHE A 78 1.80 -7.00 7.20
N ALA A 79 2.15 -7.09 8.48
CA ALA A 79 3.51 -7.46 8.91
C ALA A 79 3.94 -8.85 8.41
N LYS A 80 2.98 -9.78 8.26
CA LYS A 80 3.22 -11.14 7.75
C LYS A 80 2.88 -11.31 6.25
N ASN A 81 2.37 -10.27 5.59
CA ASN A 81 1.96 -10.33 4.18
C ASN A 81 3.17 -10.05 3.27
N ALA A 82 3.72 -11.09 2.65
CA ALA A 82 4.93 -10.99 1.84
C ALA A 82 4.77 -10.04 0.62
N TYR A 83 3.56 -9.97 0.06
CA TYR A 83 3.26 -9.11 -1.08
C TYR A 83 3.25 -7.63 -0.66
N ALA A 84 2.56 -7.29 0.45
CA ALA A 84 2.57 -5.96 1.04
C ALA A 84 3.99 -5.49 1.40
N GLN A 85 4.79 -6.35 2.04
CA GLN A 85 6.18 -6.02 2.40
C GLN A 85 7.09 -5.82 1.18
N THR A 86 6.83 -6.52 0.07
CA THR A 86 7.57 -6.34 -1.19
C THR A 86 7.17 -5.03 -1.87
N MET A 87 5.88 -4.70 -1.85
CA MET A 87 5.37 -3.44 -2.36
C MET A 87 5.91 -2.25 -1.56
N LEU A 88 5.87 -2.32 -0.22
CA LEU A 88 6.39 -1.29 0.69
C LEU A 88 7.88 -1.02 0.46
N ARG A 89 8.70 -2.08 0.33
CA ARG A 89 10.13 -1.94 0.00
C ARG A 89 10.34 -1.24 -1.35
N SER A 90 9.52 -1.54 -2.33
CA SER A 90 9.59 -0.91 -3.66
C SER A 90 9.21 0.57 -3.58
N ILE A 91 8.16 0.91 -2.84
CA ILE A 91 7.72 2.30 -2.61
C ILE A 91 8.80 3.11 -1.90
N ASN A 92 9.39 2.58 -0.82
CA ASN A 92 10.44 3.28 -0.08
C ASN A 92 11.69 3.55 -0.94
N ARG A 93 12.01 2.64 -1.87
CA ARG A 93 13.06 2.87 -2.88
C ARG A 93 12.68 3.92 -3.92
N LEU A 94 11.42 3.99 -4.32
CA LEU A 94 10.93 4.96 -5.29
C LEU A 94 10.67 6.35 -4.68
N ASN A 95 10.54 6.42 -3.35
CA ASN A 95 10.33 7.63 -2.56
C ASN A 95 11.61 8.05 -1.80
N SER A 96 12.79 7.96 -2.44
CA SER A 96 14.08 8.39 -1.83
C SER A 96 14.17 9.89 -1.51
N GLY A 97 13.06 10.63 -1.55
CA GLY A 97 12.96 12.05 -1.21
C GLY A 97 12.61 12.37 0.25
N SER A 98 12.46 11.36 1.13
CA SER A 98 12.32 11.55 2.58
C SER A 98 13.57 11.10 3.38
N ASP A 99 14.71 10.87 2.71
CA ASP A 99 15.96 10.47 3.37
C ASP A 99 17.19 11.24 2.83
N SER A 100 17.10 12.57 2.82
CA SER A 100 18.23 13.48 2.64
C SER A 100 17.97 14.70 3.52
N GLN A 101 18.66 14.96 4.63
CA GLN A 101 20.04 14.68 5.00
C GLN A 101 20.17 14.42 6.52
N THR A 102 20.54 13.21 6.96
CA THR A 102 21.24 13.02 8.24
C THR A 102 22.60 12.40 7.98
N THR A 103 23.47 13.14 7.30
CA THR A 103 24.92 12.89 7.32
C THR A 103 25.67 14.21 7.13
N LYS A 104 25.71 15.02 8.18
CA LYS A 104 26.93 15.76 8.51
C LYS A 104 27.39 15.33 9.89
N ARG A 105 28.22 14.30 9.89
CA ARG A 105 29.17 14.03 10.95
C ARG A 105 30.47 14.72 10.50
N SER A 106 30.74 15.90 11.05
CA SER A 106 32.05 16.57 11.09
C SER A 106 31.98 17.64 12.16
#